data_AF-A0A9X1F3L9-F1
#
_entry.id   AF-A0A9X1F3L9-F1
#
_cell.length_a   1.000
_cell.length_b   1.000
_cell.length_c   1.000
_cell.angle_alpha   90.00
_cell.angle_beta   90.00
_cell.angle_gamma   90.00
#
_symmetry.space_group_name_H-M   'P 1'
#
loop_
_entity.id
_entity.type
_entity.pdbx_description
1 polymer ?
#
loop_
_entity_poly.entity_id
_entity_poly.type
_entity_poly.pdbx_seq_one_letter_code
_entity_poly.pdbx_strand_id
1 'polypeptide(L)'
;MDKLLQTETELIGQWVEKDGGVQADSVARRIDRLVDYRLVAVQAHPRDLCWTQLYRDPVDGRYWEHTYPESVRHGGGPPALRVISESEIAKEYGFNP
;
A
#
# COMPACT_ATOMS: atom_id res chain seq x y z
N MET A 1 -2.63 -5.23 16.85
CA MET A 1 -2.98 -5.30 15.41
C MET A 1 -3.50 -3.93 15.00
N ASP A 2 -2.78 -3.22 14.12
CA ASP A 2 -3.28 -1.96 13.57
C ASP A 2 -4.60 -2.19 12.82
N LYS A 3 -5.48 -1.19 12.87
CA LYS A 3 -6.80 -1.24 12.26
C LYS A 3 -6.88 -0.22 11.13
N LEU A 4 -7.61 -0.57 10.08
CA LEU A 4 -8.11 0.38 9.10
C LEU A 4 -9.48 0.87 9.57
N LEU A 5 -9.69 2.19 9.54
CA LEU A 5 -10.98 2.81 9.73
C LEU A 5 -11.81 2.62 8.45
N GLN A 6 -13.12 2.47 8.61
CA GLN A 6 -14.02 2.31 7.46
C GLN A 6 -14.03 3.51 6.51
N THR A 7 -13.66 4.69 7.02
CA THR A 7 -13.58 5.94 6.26
C THR A 7 -12.22 6.19 5.63
N GLU A 8 -11.19 5.42 5.99
CA GLU A 8 -9.85 5.59 5.39
C GLU A 8 -9.86 5.07 3.96
N THR A 9 -9.45 5.89 3.02
CA THR A 9 -9.34 5.52 1.60
C THR A 9 -7.91 5.60 1.08
N GLU A 10 -7.02 6.26 1.82
CA GLU A 10 -5.62 6.46 1.44
C GLU A 10 -4.73 6.64 2.67
N LEU A 11 -3.53 6.06 2.60
CA LEU A 11 -2.44 6.21 3.56
C LEU A 11 -1.16 6.44 2.76
N ILE A 12 -0.47 7.54 3.00
CA ILE A 12 0.79 7.87 2.33
C ILE A 12 1.87 8.04 3.39
N GLY A 13 2.84 7.14 3.39
CA GLY A 13 4.02 7.24 4.23
C GLY A 13 4.95 8.36 3.77
N GLN A 14 5.86 8.77 4.66
CA GLN A 14 6.91 9.74 4.34
C GLN A 14 8.26 9.31 4.89
N TRP A 15 9.29 9.67 4.14
CA TRP A 15 10.66 9.68 4.61
C TRP A 15 10.95 11.01 5.30
N VAL A 16 11.30 10.95 6.59
CA VAL A 16 11.56 12.13 7.43
C VAL A 16 13.03 12.16 7.78
N GLU A 17 13.68 13.30 7.52
CA GLU A 17 15.05 13.53 7.98
C GLU A 17 15.06 13.77 9.50
N LYS A 18 15.75 12.90 10.23
CA LYS A 18 15.91 13.02 11.68
C LYS A 18 17.26 12.45 12.13
N ASP A 19 17.93 13.18 13.01
CA ASP A 19 19.21 12.78 13.62
C ASP A 19 20.31 12.47 12.58
N GLY A 20 20.31 13.20 11.45
CA GLY A 20 21.30 13.02 10.37
C GLY A 20 21.05 11.82 9.46
N GLY A 21 19.88 11.16 9.56
CA GLY A 21 19.47 10.07 8.68
C GLY A 21 18.02 10.20 8.21
N VAL A 22 17.64 9.35 7.26
CA VAL A 22 16.26 9.26 6.75
C VAL A 22 15.52 8.16 7.52
N GLN A 23 14.36 8.47 8.08
CA GLN A 23 13.55 7.55 8.88
C GLN A 23 12.11 7.46 8.36
N ALA A 24 11.48 6.30 8.56
CA ALA A 24 10.07 6.08 8.29
C ALA A 24 9.20 6.87 9.27
N ASP A 25 8.25 7.66 8.75
CA ASP A 25 7.24 8.31 9.58
C ASP A 25 6.30 7.28 10.24
N SER A 26 5.33 7.75 11.02
CA SER A 26 4.35 6.85 11.64
C SER A 26 3.41 6.19 10.64
N VAL A 27 3.11 6.85 9.51
CA VAL A 27 2.20 6.31 8.49
C VAL A 27 2.88 5.20 7.70
N ALA A 28 4.12 5.38 7.27
CA ALA A 28 4.92 4.35 6.60
C ALA A 28 5.02 3.08 7.46
N ARG A 29 5.42 3.23 8.73
CA ARG A 29 5.48 2.10 9.67
C ARG A 29 4.14 1.44 9.93
N ARG A 30 3.03 2.19 9.81
CA ARG A 30 1.68 1.64 9.95
C ARG A 30 1.30 0.84 8.71
N ILE A 31 1.63 1.34 7.52
CA ILE A 31 1.44 0.61 6.25
C ILE A 31 2.18 -0.72 6.30
N ASP A 32 3.45 -0.73 6.70
CA ASP A 32 4.24 -1.97 6.84
C ASP A 32 3.53 -2.99 7.74
N ARG A 33 3.04 -2.57 8.92
CA ARG A 33 2.31 -3.45 9.83
C ARG A 33 0.96 -3.93 9.27
N LEU A 34 0.26 -3.10 8.51
CA LEU A 34 -1.00 -3.49 7.86
C LEU A 34 -0.73 -4.55 6.78
N VAL A 35 0.30 -4.35 5.96
CA VAL A 35 0.72 -5.29 4.92
C VAL A 35 1.18 -6.61 5.53
N ASP A 36 2.04 -6.59 6.56
CA ASP A 36 2.62 -7.79 7.16
C ASP A 36 1.61 -8.65 7.91
N TYR A 37 0.63 -8.03 8.58
CA TYR A 37 -0.18 -8.72 9.59
C TYR A 37 -1.68 -8.67 9.36
N ARG A 38 -2.21 -7.78 8.51
CA ARG A 38 -3.66 -7.61 8.36
C ARG A 38 -4.14 -7.92 6.95
N LEU A 39 -3.49 -7.34 5.96
CA LEU A 39 -3.91 -7.38 4.57
C LEU A 39 -3.51 -8.72 3.94
N VAL A 40 -4.40 -9.27 3.12
CA VAL A 40 -4.15 -10.52 2.39
C VAL A 40 -3.75 -10.19 0.97
N ALA A 41 -2.56 -10.63 0.55
CA ALA A 41 -2.09 -10.44 -0.81
C ALA A 41 -3.00 -11.16 -1.82
N VAL A 42 -3.43 -10.44 -2.85
CA VAL A 42 -4.31 -10.96 -3.91
C VAL A 42 -3.51 -11.23 -5.17
N GLN A 43 -2.86 -10.20 -5.72
CA GLN A 43 -2.14 -10.30 -6.99
C GLN A 43 -1.11 -9.17 -7.13
N ALA A 44 0.09 -9.49 -7.60
CA ALA A 44 1.08 -8.48 -7.99
C ALA A 44 0.65 -7.78 -9.29
N HIS A 45 0.97 -6.49 -9.45
CA HIS A 45 0.57 -5.76 -10.65
C HIS A 45 1.24 -6.33 -11.91
N PRO A 46 0.48 -6.61 -12.99
CA PRO A 46 0.98 -7.39 -14.14
C PRO A 46 2.11 -6.70 -14.91
N ARG A 47 2.23 -5.37 -14.82
CA ARG A 47 3.29 -4.59 -15.47
C ARG A 47 4.33 -4.03 -14.50
N ASP A 48 4.08 -4.16 -13.19
CA ASP A 48 4.87 -3.52 -12.14
C ASP A 48 5.04 -4.46 -10.93
N LEU A 49 5.54 -5.66 -11.25
CA LEU A 49 5.54 -6.83 -10.36
C LEU A 49 6.30 -6.62 -9.04
N CYS A 50 7.23 -5.66 -8.99
CA CYS A 50 8.10 -5.43 -7.84
C CYS A 50 7.62 -4.29 -6.93
N TRP A 51 6.83 -3.35 -7.45
CA TRP A 51 6.51 -2.12 -6.75
C TRP A 51 5.03 -1.96 -6.44
N THR A 52 4.16 -2.71 -7.12
CA THR A 52 2.72 -2.58 -6.95
C THR A 52 2.08 -3.94 -6.65
N GLN A 53 1.31 -3.99 -5.57
CA GLN A 53 0.66 -5.21 -5.08
C GLN A 53 -0.79 -4.92 -4.67
N LEU A 54 -1.72 -5.75 -5.14
CA LEU A 54 -3.10 -5.74 -4.71
C LEU A 54 -3.26 -6.56 -3.44
N TYR A 55 -3.95 -5.99 -2.48
CA TYR A 55 -4.33 -6.58 -1.22
C TYR A 55 -5.84 -6.51 -1.00
N ARG A 56 -6.35 -7.35 -0.11
CA ARG A 56 -7.72 -7.29 0.40
C ARG A 56 -7.71 -7.23 1.92
N ASP A 57 -8.51 -6.33 2.50
CA ASP A 57 -8.75 -6.34 3.94
C ASP A 57 -9.79 -7.44 4.27
N PRO A 58 -9.44 -8.47 5.06
CA PRO A 58 -10.38 -9.53 5.42
C PRO A 58 -11.51 -9.08 6.35
N VAL A 59 -11.42 -7.89 6.96
CA VAL A 59 -12.42 -7.38 7.91
C VAL A 59 -13.58 -6.70 7.21
N ASP A 60 -13.31 -5.87 6.19
CA ASP A 60 -14.33 -5.10 5.48
C ASP A 60 -14.44 -5.43 3.98
N GLY A 61 -13.55 -6.29 3.47
CA GLY A 61 -13.57 -6.79 2.10
C GLY A 61 -13.02 -5.82 1.06
N ARG A 62 -12.63 -4.59 1.44
CA ARG A 62 -12.12 -3.59 0.51
C ARG A 62 -10.77 -4.01 -0.05
N TYR A 63 -10.54 -3.62 -1.31
CA TYR A 63 -9.29 -3.83 -2.00
C TYR A 63 -8.39 -2.61 -1.82
N TRP A 64 -7.11 -2.89 -1.58
CA TRP A 64 -6.08 -1.90 -1.35
C TRP A 64 -4.92 -2.13 -2.29
N GLU A 65 -4.53 -1.09 -3.00
CA GLU A 65 -3.34 -1.05 -3.84
C GLU A 65 -2.17 -0.51 -3.01
N HIS A 66 -1.13 -1.33 -2.87
CA HIS A 66 0.12 -0.98 -2.21
C HIS A 66 1.15 -0.58 -3.26
N THR A 67 1.72 0.63 -3.12
CA THR A 67 2.70 1.21 -4.06
C THR A 67 3.83 1.89 -3.34
N TYR A 68 4.86 2.29 -4.08
CA TYR A 68 5.96 3.14 -3.62
C TYR A 68 6.10 4.34 -4.56
N PRO A 69 5.33 5.44 -4.35
CA PRO A 69 5.23 6.55 -5.32
C PRO A 69 6.54 7.24 -5.69
N GLU A 70 7.56 7.16 -4.83
CA GLU A 70 8.90 7.72 -5.08
C GLU A 70 9.98 6.64 -5.27
N SER A 71 9.61 5.42 -5.69
CA SER A 71 10.52 4.26 -5.85
C SER A 71 11.76 4.51 -6.71
N VAL A 72 11.73 5.51 -7.59
CA VAL A 72 12.85 5.89 -8.47
C VAL A 72 13.95 6.66 -7.72
N ARG A 73 13.70 7.17 -6.51
CA ARG A 73 14.77 7.76 -5.67
C ARG A 73 15.68 6.65 -5.11
N HIS A 74 16.99 6.90 -5.10
CA HIS A 74 17.96 6.05 -4.42
C HIS A 74 17.54 5.83 -2.96
N GLY A 75 17.16 4.60 -2.62
CA GLY A 75 16.61 4.22 -1.30
C GLY A 75 15.17 3.71 -1.32
N GLY A 76 14.47 3.80 -2.46
CA GLY A 76 13.04 3.46 -2.57
C GLY A 76 12.16 4.56 -1.97
N GLY A 77 10.97 4.78 -2.53
CA GLY A 77 10.00 5.73 -1.99
C GLY A 77 9.32 5.20 -0.74
N PRO A 78 8.64 6.05 0.05
CA PRO A 78 7.86 5.56 1.17
C PRO A 78 6.65 4.75 0.64
N PRO A 79 6.15 3.78 1.42
CA PRO A 79 5.00 2.98 1.00
C PRO A 79 3.72 3.81 1.04
N ALA A 80 2.77 3.45 0.18
CA ALA A 80 1.43 4.02 0.14
C ALA A 80 0.39 2.92 -0.04
N LEU A 81 -0.77 3.07 0.61
CA LEU A 81 -1.95 2.23 0.45
C LEU A 81 -3.13 3.09 -0.01
N ARG A 82 -3.82 2.66 -1.06
CA ARG A 82 -5.03 3.34 -1.57
C ARG A 82 -6.15 2.33 -1.83
N VAL A 83 -7.37 2.66 -1.44
CA VAL A 83 -8.54 1.86 -1.81
C VAL A 83 -8.74 1.95 -3.32
N ILE A 84 -8.88 0.80 -3.97
CA ILE A 84 -9.07 0.70 -5.41
C ILE A 84 -10.44 0.08 -5.70
N SER A 85 -11.15 0.64 -6.67
CA SER A 85 -12.48 0.16 -7.07
C SER A 85 -12.39 -1.09 -7.95
N GLU A 86 -13.46 -1.88 -8.02
CA GLU A 86 -13.54 -3.07 -8.88
C GLU A 86 -13.27 -2.75 -10.36
N SER A 87 -13.74 -1.60 -10.85
CA SER A 87 -13.50 -1.17 -12.23
C SER A 87 -12.03 -0.83 -12.49
N GLU A 88 -11.35 -0.22 -11.52
CA GLU A 88 -9.90 -0.01 -11.57
C GLU A 88 -9.14 -1.35 -11.50
N ILE A 89 -9.58 -2.31 -10.67
CA ILE A 89 -8.96 -3.64 -10.58
C ILE A 89 -9.07 -4.37 -11.93
N ALA A 90 -10.26 -4.37 -12.54
CA ALA A 90 -10.48 -4.97 -13.85
C ALA A 90 -9.58 -4.35 -14.93
N LYS A 91 -9.37 -3.03 -14.86
CA LYS A 91 -8.54 -2.29 -15.82
C LYS A 91 -7.04 -2.52 -15.61
N GLU A 92 -6.56 -2.48 -14.38
CA GLU A 92 -5.12 -2.50 -14.08
C GLU A 92 -4.57 -3.90 -13.85
N TYR A 93 -5.36 -4.79 -13.23
CA TYR A 93 -4.95 -6.16 -12.86
C TYR A 93 -5.56 -7.24 -13.77
N GLY A 94 -6.59 -6.91 -14.54
CA GLY A 94 -7.16 -7.80 -15.56
C GLY A 94 -8.09 -8.89 -15.03
N PHE A 95 -8.65 -8.73 -13.82
CA PHE A 95 -9.67 -9.65 -13.29
C PHE A 95 -10.79 -8.88 -12.58
N ASN A 96 -11.97 -9.51 -12.50
CA ASN A 96 -13.15 -8.96 -11.83
C ASN A 96 -13.32 -9.68 -10.48
N PRO A 97 -13.16 -8.99 -9.33
CA PRO A 97 -13.29 -9.59 -8.01
C PRO A 97 -14.72 -10.00 -7.63
#